data_AF-A0AAU6L0I7-F1
#
_entry.id   AF-A0AAU6L0I7-F1
#
_cell.length_a   1.000
_cell.length_b   1.000
_cell.length_c   1.000
_cell.angle_alpha   90.00
_cell.angle_beta   90.00
_cell.angle_gamma   90.00
#
_symmetry.space_group_name_H-M   'P 1'
#
loop_
_entity.id
_entity.type
_entity.pdbx_description
1 polymer ?
#
loop_
_entity_poly.entity_id
_entity_poly.type
_entity_poly.pdbx_seq_one_letter_code
_entity_poly.pdbx_strand_id
1 'polypeptide(L)'
;MAPEQLRGQTPTYSADLYALGASLYELLTGRPPFTADSAYAVIAMHLSTTPEPPSTHRPAIPPGIDTLITSLLAKDPVDRPLTAKEVAARLRSAHLAPGPTTGPAADAPETDKERHQRAAEAGDSDAMFSLALLLTEADRANEAEAWYRKAADAGNNGAMHNLGFVLENTGRTNEAETWSPFQPGCGAGLLGVKGCT
;
A
#
# COMPACT_ATOMS: atom_id res chain seq x y z
N MET A 1 -7.83 19.93 14.37
CA MET A 1 -9.30 20.08 14.43
C MET A 1 -9.80 20.37 13.02
N ALA A 2 -10.96 19.83 12.64
CA ALA A 2 -11.51 20.04 11.29
C ALA A 2 -12.04 21.48 11.10
N PRO A 3 -12.03 22.03 9.87
CA PRO A 3 -12.48 23.40 9.59
C PRO A 3 -13.92 23.67 10.05
N GLU A 4 -14.83 22.74 9.83
CA GLU A 4 -16.24 22.83 10.24
C GLU A 4 -16.40 22.91 11.77
N GLN A 5 -15.57 22.19 12.53
CA GLN A 5 -15.56 22.27 14.00
C GLN A 5 -15.08 23.64 14.47
N LEU A 6 -14.05 24.19 13.81
CA LEU A 6 -13.52 25.53 14.09
C LEU A 6 -14.53 26.64 13.75
N ARG A 7 -15.44 26.39 12.79
CA ARG A 7 -16.56 27.28 12.45
C ARG A 7 -17.77 27.09 13.38
N GLY A 8 -17.74 26.14 14.31
CA GLY A 8 -18.86 25.81 15.21
C GLY A 8 -20.02 25.08 14.52
N GLN A 9 -19.79 24.47 13.36
CA GLN A 9 -20.76 23.62 12.68
C GLN A 9 -20.81 22.25 13.35
N THR A 10 -21.93 21.53 13.21
CA THR A 10 -22.05 20.16 13.72
C THR A 10 -21.18 19.22 12.88
N PRO A 11 -20.12 18.61 13.46
CA PRO A 11 -19.25 17.71 12.71
C PRO A 11 -19.96 16.39 12.40
N THR A 12 -19.59 15.80 11.28
CA THR A 12 -19.98 14.43 10.89
C THR A 12 -18.75 13.53 10.91
N TYR A 13 -18.88 12.30 10.40
CA TYR A 13 -17.74 11.37 10.22
C TYR A 13 -16.59 11.97 9.39
N SER A 14 -16.88 12.94 8.53
CA SER A 14 -15.87 13.63 7.70
C SER A 14 -14.83 14.39 8.53
N ALA A 15 -15.18 14.84 9.74
CA ALA A 15 -14.26 15.53 10.64
C ALA A 15 -13.18 14.58 11.18
N ASP A 16 -13.54 13.32 11.45
CA ASP A 16 -12.59 12.28 11.85
C ASP A 16 -11.61 11.94 10.73
N LEU A 17 -12.10 11.91 9.48
CA LEU A 17 -11.24 11.73 8.30
C LEU A 17 -10.23 12.87 8.16
N TYR A 18 -10.64 14.11 8.45
CA TYR A 18 -9.72 15.25 8.48
C TYR A 18 -8.66 15.11 9.57
N ALA A 19 -9.06 14.75 10.79
CA ALA A 19 -8.15 14.54 11.91
C ALA A 19 -7.16 13.40 11.64
N LEU A 20 -7.61 12.32 10.99
CA LEU A 20 -6.76 11.24 10.50
C LEU A 20 -5.74 11.76 9.48
N GLY A 21 -6.17 12.57 8.51
CA GLY A 21 -5.27 13.19 7.53
C GLY A 21 -4.16 14.02 8.19
N ALA A 22 -4.50 14.82 9.19
CA ALA A 22 -3.51 15.61 9.95
C ALA A 22 -2.54 14.72 10.72
N SER A 23 -3.04 13.65 11.34
CA SER A 23 -2.22 12.69 12.09
C SER A 23 -1.27 11.93 11.16
N LEU A 24 -1.75 11.46 9.99
CA LEU A 24 -0.92 10.79 8.99
C LEU A 24 0.17 11.71 8.44
N TYR A 25 -0.17 12.97 8.18
CA TYR A 25 0.80 13.98 7.76
C TYR A 25 1.94 14.09 8.78
N GLU A 26 1.60 14.24 10.06
CA GLU A 26 2.57 14.38 11.14
C GLU A 26 3.42 13.13 11.34
N LEU A 27 2.81 11.94 11.31
CA LEU A 27 3.54 10.68 11.45
C LEU A 27 4.54 10.44 10.32
N LEU A 28 4.24 10.88 9.09
CA LEU A 28 5.10 10.65 7.93
C LEU A 28 6.20 11.71 7.77
N THR A 29 5.90 12.95 8.14
CA THR A 29 6.81 14.10 7.93
C THR A 29 7.53 14.54 9.21
N GLY A 30 7.08 14.07 10.38
CA GLY A 30 7.56 14.51 11.70
C GLY A 30 7.05 15.88 12.11
N ARG A 31 6.12 16.48 11.36
CA ARG A 31 5.55 17.81 11.67
C ARG A 31 4.08 17.92 11.27
N PRO A 32 3.27 18.74 11.95
CA PRO A 32 1.88 18.92 11.56
C PRO A 32 1.76 19.61 10.19
N PRO A 33 0.60 19.49 9.51
CA PRO A 33 0.39 20.08 8.19
C PRO A 33 0.43 21.62 8.19
N PHE A 34 0.19 22.26 9.34
CA PHE A 34 0.26 23.70 9.50
C PHE A 34 1.03 24.06 10.77
N THR A 35 1.97 24.99 10.63
CA THR A 35 2.77 25.54 11.72
C THR A 35 2.79 27.05 11.59
N ALA A 36 2.61 27.77 12.70
CA ALA A 36 2.72 29.22 12.75
C ALA A 36 3.07 29.67 14.18
N ASP A 37 3.47 30.93 14.33
CA ASP A 37 3.92 31.50 15.61
C ASP A 37 2.79 31.75 16.62
N SER A 38 1.53 31.50 16.23
CA SER A 38 0.38 31.63 17.13
C SER A 38 -0.69 30.58 16.85
N ALA A 39 -1.40 30.16 17.89
CA ALA A 39 -2.53 29.23 17.78
C ALA A 39 -3.62 29.77 16.85
N TYR A 40 -3.86 31.09 16.88
CA TYR A 40 -4.82 31.74 15.99
C TYR A 40 -4.44 31.60 14.51
N ALA A 41 -3.16 31.78 14.16
CA ALA A 41 -2.68 31.59 12.80
C ALA A 41 -2.83 30.13 12.33
N VAL A 42 -2.54 29.15 13.20
CA VAL A 42 -2.76 27.73 12.88
C VAL A 42 -4.25 27.44 12.64
N ILE A 43 -5.15 28.00 13.46
CA ILE A 43 -6.61 27.90 13.24
C ILE A 43 -7.01 28.50 11.88
N ALA A 44 -6.50 29.70 11.55
CA ALA A 44 -6.76 30.35 10.28
C ALA A 44 -6.27 29.48 9.10
N MET A 45 -5.10 28.86 9.22
CA MET A 45 -4.57 27.95 8.19
C MET A 45 -5.43 26.70 8.02
N HIS A 46 -5.92 26.13 9.12
CA HIS A 46 -6.89 25.04 9.04
C HIS A 46 -8.16 25.47 8.29
N LEU A 47 -8.65 26.70 8.46
CA LEU A 47 -9.86 27.20 7.82
C LEU A 47 -9.72 27.48 6.32
N SER A 48 -8.57 27.95 5.84
CA SER A 48 -8.44 28.48 4.47
C SER A 48 -7.17 28.10 3.72
N THR A 49 -6.09 27.67 4.38
CA THR A 49 -4.82 27.40 3.70
C THR A 49 -4.75 25.98 3.16
N THR A 50 -4.49 25.81 1.87
CA THR A 50 -4.20 24.50 1.28
C THR A 50 -2.89 23.94 1.85
N PRO A 51 -2.86 22.70 2.38
CA PRO A 51 -1.64 22.09 2.90
C PRO A 51 -0.65 21.79 1.77
N GLU A 52 0.64 21.97 2.04
CA GLU A 52 1.69 21.48 1.15
C GLU A 52 1.67 19.95 1.12
N PRO A 53 1.92 19.30 -0.03
CA PRO A 53 2.02 17.85 -0.09
C PRO A 53 3.10 17.31 0.87
N PRO A 54 2.85 16.21 1.59
CA PRO A 54 3.83 15.57 2.47
C PRO A 54 5.20 15.30 1.80
N SER A 55 5.20 14.95 0.52
CA SER A 55 6.44 14.73 -0.26
C SER A 55 7.37 15.94 -0.33
N THR A 56 6.84 17.16 -0.18
CA THR A 56 7.64 18.40 -0.07
C THR A 56 8.62 18.33 1.10
N HIS A 57 8.29 17.56 2.13
CA HIS A 57 9.09 17.41 3.35
C HIS A 57 9.82 16.08 3.40
N ARG A 58 9.25 15.05 2.78
CA ARG A 58 9.87 13.73 2.66
C ARG A 58 9.65 13.19 1.24
N PRO A 59 10.61 13.39 0.30
CA PRO A 59 10.48 12.97 -1.09
C PRO A 59 10.25 11.47 -1.30
N ALA A 60 10.57 10.65 -0.30
CA ALA A 60 10.32 9.21 -0.31
C ALA A 60 8.82 8.83 -0.21
N ILE A 61 7.92 9.79 0.05
CA ILE A 61 6.48 9.54 0.14
C ILE A 61 5.90 9.33 -1.26
N PRO A 62 5.18 8.22 -1.53
CA PRO A 62 4.58 7.98 -2.83
C PRO A 62 3.50 9.02 -3.20
N PRO A 63 3.33 9.36 -4.49
CA PRO A 63 2.30 10.32 -4.94
C PRO A 63 0.86 9.93 -4.51
N GLY A 64 0.57 8.63 -4.44
CA GLY A 64 -0.73 8.14 -3.98
C GLY A 64 -1.04 8.53 -2.52
N ILE A 65 -0.01 8.59 -1.66
CA ILE A 65 -0.14 9.04 -0.27
C ILE A 65 -0.32 10.56 -0.21
N ASP A 66 0.39 11.33 -1.04
CA ASP A 66 0.18 12.78 -1.13
C ASP A 66 -1.26 13.10 -1.51
N THR A 67 -1.78 12.49 -2.58
CA THR A 67 -3.16 12.70 -3.03
C THR A 67 -4.17 12.29 -1.96
N LEU A 68 -3.90 11.22 -1.20
CA LEU A 68 -4.77 10.79 -0.11
C LEU A 68 -4.78 11.82 1.03
N ILE A 69 -3.61 12.18 1.55
CA ILE A 69 -3.50 13.10 2.69
C ILE A 69 -4.05 14.49 2.33
N THR A 70 -3.76 14.99 1.13
CA THR A 70 -4.33 16.27 0.67
C THR A 70 -5.85 16.21 0.52
N SER A 71 -6.42 15.10 0.04
CA SER A 71 -7.89 14.93 0.00
C SER A 71 -8.52 14.84 1.40
N LEU A 72 -7.86 14.19 2.37
CA LEU A 72 -8.34 14.15 3.76
C LEU A 72 -8.31 15.54 4.41
N LEU A 73 -7.31 16.36 4.07
CA LEU A 73 -7.15 17.72 4.57
C LEU A 73 -7.95 18.78 3.78
N ALA A 74 -8.86 18.35 2.90
CA ALA A 74 -9.74 19.26 2.17
C ALA A 74 -10.62 20.08 3.11
N LYS A 75 -10.83 21.36 2.76
CA LYS A 75 -11.52 22.33 3.62
C LYS A 75 -13.02 22.13 3.63
N ASP A 76 -13.57 21.77 2.48
CA ASP A 76 -14.95 21.32 2.35
C ASP A 76 -15.04 19.82 2.67
N PRO A 77 -15.91 19.38 3.60
CA PRO A 77 -16.17 17.98 3.87
C PRO A 77 -16.53 17.13 2.63
N VAL A 78 -17.18 17.70 1.61
CA VAL A 78 -17.63 16.93 0.43
C VAL A 78 -16.48 16.51 -0.50
N ASP A 79 -15.36 17.22 -0.43
CA ASP A 79 -14.15 16.93 -1.21
C ASP A 79 -13.29 15.82 -0.55
N ARG A 80 -13.68 15.35 0.63
CA ARG A 80 -12.99 14.28 1.36
C ARG A 80 -13.49 12.91 0.90
N PRO A 81 -12.70 11.84 1.10
CA PRO A 81 -13.16 10.47 0.89
C PRO A 81 -14.47 10.20 1.62
N LEU A 82 -15.37 9.44 1.00
CA LEU A 82 -16.72 9.23 1.54
C LEU A 82 -16.70 8.35 2.79
N THR A 83 -15.70 7.46 2.91
CA THR A 83 -15.64 6.48 3.99
C THR A 83 -14.21 6.16 4.43
N ALA A 84 -14.07 5.73 5.69
CA ALA A 84 -12.80 5.19 6.19
C ALA A 84 -12.36 3.91 5.44
N LYS A 85 -13.30 3.13 4.89
CA LYS A 85 -13.00 1.92 4.09
C LYS A 85 -12.26 2.29 2.80
N GLU A 86 -12.68 3.36 2.14
CA GLU A 86 -12.02 3.90 0.95
C GLU A 86 -10.59 4.36 1.29
N VAL A 87 -10.42 5.11 2.39
CA VAL A 87 -9.10 5.55 2.88
C VAL A 87 -8.18 4.35 3.13
N ALA A 88 -8.67 3.32 3.82
CA ALA A 88 -7.91 2.12 4.10
C ALA A 88 -7.53 1.36 2.83
N ALA A 89 -8.41 1.31 1.82
CA ALA A 89 -8.10 0.71 0.53
C ALA A 89 -6.96 1.47 -0.18
N ARG A 90 -7.05 2.81 -0.23
CA ARG A 90 -6.02 3.67 -0.84
C ARG A 90 -4.66 3.55 -0.14
N LEU A 91 -4.64 3.46 1.19
CA LEU A 91 -3.41 3.22 1.96
C LEU A 91 -2.77 1.88 1.62
N ARG A 92 -3.55 0.81 1.53
CA ARG A 92 -3.05 -0.53 1.15
C ARG A 92 -2.44 -0.53 -0.25
N SER A 93 -3.15 0.06 -1.23
CA SER A 93 -2.65 0.19 -2.60
C SER A 93 -1.34 0.98 -2.67
N ALA A 94 -1.19 2.01 -1.84
CA ALA A 94 0.03 2.82 -1.81
C ALA A 94 1.21 2.12 -1.10
N HIS A 95 0.96 1.21 -0.16
CA HIS A 95 2.02 0.39 0.45
C HIS A 95 2.53 -0.71 -0.50
N LEU A 96 1.67 -1.20 -1.38
CA LEU A 96 2.01 -2.17 -2.42
C LEU A 96 2.70 -1.53 -3.64
N ALA A 97 2.62 -0.20 -3.78
CA ALA A 97 3.38 0.53 -4.79
C ALA A 97 4.85 0.65 -4.35
N PRO A 98 5.83 0.30 -5.20
CA PRO A 98 7.23 0.53 -4.88
C PRO A 98 7.43 2.03 -4.60
N GLY A 99 7.84 2.37 -3.38
CA GLY A 99 8.13 3.76 -3.02
C GLY A 99 9.22 4.33 -3.93
N PRO A 100 9.28 5.66 -4.12
CA PRO A 100 10.37 6.27 -4.88
C PRO A 100 11.70 5.91 -4.20
N THR A 101 12.40 4.93 -4.78
CA THR A 101 13.74 4.54 -4.36
C THR A 101 14.66 5.69 -4.70
N THR A 102 14.99 6.53 -3.73
CA THR A 102 16.16 7.43 -3.77
C THR A 102 17.42 6.57 -3.72
N GLY A 103 17.72 5.90 -4.84
CA GLY A 103 19.08 5.54 -5.21
C GLY A 103 19.61 6.61 -6.16
N PRO A 104 20.90 6.99 -6.09
CA PRO A 104 21.47 7.93 -7.03
C PRO A 104 21.32 7.38 -8.45
N ALA A 105 20.86 8.24 -9.36
CA ALA A 105 20.65 7.93 -10.76
C ALA A 105 21.90 7.29 -11.38
N ALA A 106 21.75 6.07 -11.89
CA ALA A 106 22.65 5.48 -12.87
C ALA A 106 21.79 4.79 -13.94
N ASP A 107 21.72 5.47 -15.08
CA ASP A 107 21.48 5.00 -16.44
C ASP A 107 20.15 4.28 -16.83
N ALA A 108 19.30 5.04 -17.55
CA ALA A 108 18.28 4.63 -18.54
C ALA A 108 17.09 3.72 -18.09
N PRO A 109 15.93 3.73 -18.80
CA PRO A 109 14.66 3.30 -18.25
C PRO A 109 14.49 1.79 -18.38
N GLU A 110 14.98 1.05 -17.39
CA GLU A 110 14.49 -0.30 -17.14
C GLU A 110 13.08 -0.15 -16.54
N THR A 111 12.07 -0.63 -17.26
CA THR A 111 10.67 -0.55 -16.82
C THR A 111 10.53 -1.22 -15.46
N ASP A 112 9.61 -0.76 -14.60
CA ASP A 112 9.38 -1.35 -13.27
C ASP A 112 9.22 -2.89 -13.36
N LYS A 113 8.64 -3.36 -14.47
CA LYS A 113 8.56 -4.78 -14.85
C LYS A 113 9.92 -5.46 -14.97
N GLU A 114 10.87 -4.89 -15.71
CA GLU A 114 12.21 -5.46 -15.91
C GLU A 114 13.03 -5.45 -14.60
N ARG A 115 12.86 -4.41 -13.78
CA ARG A 115 13.45 -4.35 -12.42
C ARG A 115 12.90 -5.46 -11.51
N HIS A 116 11.59 -5.64 -11.48
CA HIS A 116 10.95 -6.73 -10.72
C HIS A 116 11.30 -8.10 -11.29
N GLN A 117 11.45 -8.25 -12.60
CA GLN A 117 11.94 -9.49 -13.23
C GLN A 117 13.34 -9.85 -12.76
N ARG A 118 14.29 -8.92 -12.82
CA ARG A 118 15.66 -9.16 -12.35
C ARG A 118 15.72 -9.50 -10.87
N ALA A 119 14.94 -8.82 -10.02
CA ALA A 119 14.89 -9.10 -8.59
C ALA A 119 14.19 -10.44 -8.26
N ALA A 120 13.12 -10.78 -8.98
CA ALA A 120 12.46 -12.07 -8.87
C ALA A 120 13.36 -13.23 -9.32
N GLU A 121 14.12 -13.04 -10.41
CA GLU A 121 15.14 -13.99 -10.85
C GLU A 121 16.30 -14.13 -9.86
N ALA A 122 16.61 -13.06 -9.11
CA ALA A 122 17.61 -13.05 -8.05
C ALA A 122 17.16 -13.71 -6.73
N GLY A 123 15.91 -14.19 -6.64
CA GLY A 123 15.42 -14.92 -5.48
C GLY A 123 14.63 -14.11 -4.45
N ASP A 124 14.34 -12.83 -4.71
CA ASP A 124 13.55 -11.98 -3.82
C ASP A 124 12.06 -12.37 -3.88
N SER A 125 11.54 -12.89 -2.77
CA SER A 125 10.16 -13.39 -2.65
C SER A 125 9.10 -12.31 -2.80
N ASP A 126 9.40 -11.07 -2.39
CA ASP A 126 8.48 -9.93 -2.53
C ASP A 126 8.46 -9.45 -3.99
N ALA A 127 9.62 -9.43 -4.65
CA ALA A 127 9.71 -9.12 -6.07
C ALA A 127 9.00 -10.18 -6.94
N MET A 128 9.11 -11.47 -6.59
CA MET A 128 8.37 -12.55 -7.24
C MET A 128 6.85 -12.35 -7.12
N PHE A 129 6.36 -11.95 -5.94
CA PHE A 129 4.94 -11.65 -5.72
C PHE A 129 4.48 -10.44 -6.54
N SER A 130 5.24 -9.34 -6.54
CA SER A 130 4.94 -8.16 -7.35
C SER A 130 4.93 -8.47 -8.85
N LEU A 131 5.87 -9.28 -9.33
CA LEU A 131 5.89 -9.73 -10.73
C LEU A 131 4.67 -10.60 -11.07
N ALA A 132 4.26 -11.49 -10.17
CA ALA A 132 3.08 -12.33 -10.35
C ALA A 132 1.79 -11.49 -10.45
N LEU A 133 1.65 -10.43 -9.66
CA LEU A 133 0.55 -9.48 -9.75
C LEU A 133 0.52 -8.79 -11.12
N LEU A 134 1.65 -8.26 -11.58
CA LEU A 134 1.75 -7.60 -12.89
C LEU A 134 1.40 -8.54 -14.06
N LEU A 135 1.80 -9.82 -13.96
CA LEU A 135 1.45 -10.83 -14.96
C LEU A 135 -0.04 -11.19 -14.93
N THR A 136 -0.65 -11.15 -13.74
CA THR A 136 -2.11 -11.36 -13.59
C THR A 136 -2.88 -10.22 -14.25
N GLU A 137 -2.46 -8.97 -14.05
CA GLU A 137 -3.07 -7.80 -14.70
C GLU A 137 -2.89 -7.81 -16.22
N ALA A 138 -1.80 -8.39 -16.71
CA ALA A 138 -1.54 -8.58 -18.14
C ALA A 138 -2.26 -9.81 -18.74
N ASP A 139 -3.17 -10.45 -18.00
CA ASP A 139 -3.92 -11.67 -18.40
C ASP A 139 -3.00 -12.87 -18.72
N ARG A 140 -1.78 -12.90 -18.15
CA ARG A 140 -0.79 -13.97 -18.29
C ARG A 140 -0.84 -14.91 -17.09
N ALA A 141 -2.03 -15.45 -16.82
CA ALA A 141 -2.32 -16.22 -15.61
C ALA A 141 -1.38 -17.42 -15.37
N ASN A 142 -0.98 -18.14 -16.42
CA ASN A 142 -0.07 -19.29 -16.32
C ASN A 142 1.34 -18.90 -15.83
N GLU A 143 1.84 -17.75 -16.28
CA GLU A 143 3.14 -17.23 -15.85
C GLU A 143 3.05 -16.63 -14.45
N ALA A 144 1.94 -15.97 -14.13
CA ALA A 144 1.68 -15.47 -12.78
C ALA A 144 1.66 -16.62 -11.76
N GLU A 145 1.01 -17.75 -12.06
CA GLU A 145 1.00 -18.93 -11.19
C GLU A 145 2.42 -19.44 -10.89
N ALA A 146 3.28 -19.53 -11.91
CA ALA A 146 4.66 -19.99 -11.74
C ALA A 146 5.46 -19.09 -10.77
N TRP A 147 5.23 -17.77 -10.82
CA TRP A 147 5.87 -16.83 -9.91
C TRP A 147 5.25 -16.84 -8.51
N TYR A 148 3.92 -16.99 -8.40
CA TYR A 148 3.26 -17.18 -7.12
C TYR A 148 3.75 -18.43 -6.40
N ARG A 149 3.94 -19.55 -7.11
CA ARG A 149 4.50 -20.78 -6.53
C ARG A 149 5.91 -20.57 -6.00
N LYS A 150 6.81 -19.94 -6.78
CA LYS A 150 8.17 -19.62 -6.32
C LYS A 150 8.19 -18.70 -5.10
N ALA A 151 7.34 -17.65 -5.09
CA ALA A 151 7.22 -16.74 -3.95
C ALA A 151 6.66 -17.44 -2.71
N ALA A 152 5.67 -18.32 -2.89
CA ALA A 152 5.08 -19.11 -1.82
C ALA A 152 6.08 -20.14 -1.26
N ASP A 153 6.85 -20.82 -2.11
CA ASP A 153 7.95 -21.71 -1.71
C ASP A 153 9.01 -20.96 -0.89
N ALA A 154 9.23 -19.67 -1.19
CA ALA A 154 10.13 -18.78 -0.46
C ALA A 154 9.52 -18.17 0.82
N GLY A 155 8.28 -18.53 1.19
CA GLY A 155 7.64 -18.10 2.42
C GLY A 155 6.83 -16.78 2.34
N ASN A 156 6.57 -16.25 1.14
CA ASN A 156 5.75 -15.04 0.99
C ASN A 156 4.26 -15.35 1.22
N ASN A 157 3.72 -14.86 2.33
CA ASN A 157 2.32 -15.08 2.73
C ASN A 157 1.30 -14.51 1.73
N GLY A 158 1.62 -13.39 1.06
CA GLY A 158 0.75 -12.79 0.04
C GLY A 158 0.64 -13.69 -1.20
N ALA A 159 1.75 -14.29 -1.61
CA ALA A 159 1.81 -15.23 -2.71
C ALA A 159 1.07 -16.54 -2.39
N MET A 160 1.20 -17.07 -1.16
CA MET A 160 0.45 -18.25 -0.72
C MET A 160 -1.06 -18.05 -0.84
N HIS A 161 -1.56 -16.91 -0.35
CA HIS A 161 -2.98 -16.58 -0.43
C HIS A 161 -3.48 -16.44 -1.88
N ASN A 162 -2.75 -15.70 -2.72
CA ASN A 162 -3.13 -15.48 -4.12
C ASN A 162 -2.99 -16.76 -4.97
N LEU A 163 -2.01 -17.61 -4.70
CA LEU A 163 -1.86 -18.91 -5.34
C LEU A 163 -3.05 -19.81 -5.01
N GLY A 164 -3.50 -19.82 -3.76
CA GLY A 164 -4.71 -20.52 -3.34
C GLY A 164 -5.93 -20.13 -4.17
N PHE A 165 -6.16 -18.82 -4.34
CA PHE A 165 -7.26 -18.31 -5.17
C PHE A 165 -7.14 -18.70 -6.66
N VAL A 166 -5.93 -18.66 -7.23
CA VAL A 166 -5.68 -19.06 -8.62
C VAL A 166 -5.93 -20.57 -8.81
N LEU A 167 -5.52 -21.40 -7.85
CA LEU A 167 -5.72 -22.85 -7.90
C LEU A 167 -7.18 -23.24 -7.72
N GLU A 168 -7.93 -22.57 -6.85
CA GLU A 168 -9.37 -22.76 -6.70
C GLU A 168 -10.13 -22.43 -8.00
N ASN A 169 -9.82 -21.29 -8.62
CA ASN A 169 -10.46 -20.87 -9.87
C ASN A 169 -10.14 -21.77 -11.07
N THR A 170 -9.02 -22.51 -11.02
CA THR A 170 -8.66 -23.48 -12.05
C THR A 170 -9.13 -24.91 -11.73
N GLY A 171 -9.89 -25.09 -10.64
CA GLY A 171 -10.43 -26.37 -10.21
C GLY A 171 -9.40 -27.31 -9.57
N ARG A 172 -8.20 -26.80 -9.24
CA ARG A 172 -7.11 -27.52 -8.59
C ARG A 172 -7.17 -27.37 -7.07
N THR A 173 -8.36 -27.60 -6.52
CA THR A 173 -8.70 -27.36 -5.10
C THR A 173 -7.79 -28.12 -4.13
N ASN A 174 -7.39 -29.36 -4.47
CA ASN A 174 -6.48 -30.15 -3.64
C ASN A 174 -5.08 -29.51 -3.50
N GLU A 175 -4.60 -28.81 -4.53
CA GLU A 175 -3.35 -28.07 -4.45
C GLU A 175 -3.53 -26.75 -3.70
N ALA A 176 -4.69 -26.09 -3.83
CA ALA A 176 -5.01 -24.88 -3.08
C ALA A 176 -4.99 -25.09 -1.56
N GLU A 177 -5.47 -26.25 -1.09
CA GLU A 177 -5.44 -26.65 0.32
C GLU A 177 -4.01 -26.67 0.91
N THR A 178 -3.01 -26.97 0.07
CA THR A 178 -1.59 -26.98 0.49
C THR A 178 -1.08 -25.58 0.81
N TRP A 179 -1.64 -24.55 0.19
CA TRP A 179 -1.22 -23.15 0.30
C TRP A 179 -2.16 -22.29 1.14
N SER A 180 -3.13 -22.92 1.83
CA SER A 180 -4.12 -22.23 2.64
C SER A 180 -3.49 -21.62 3.91
N PRO A 181 -3.80 -20.35 4.25
CA PRO A 181 -3.21 -19.64 5.40
C PRO A 181 -3.61 -20.21 6.78
N PHE A 182 -4.42 -21.28 6.81
CA PHE A 182 -4.87 -21.96 8.04
C PHE A 182 -4.07 -23.21 8.43
N GLN A 183 -3.02 -23.57 7.68
CA GLN A 183 -2.12 -24.68 8.04
C GLN A 183 -0.88 -24.16 8.81
N PRO A 184 -0.73 -24.45 10.12
CA PRO A 184 0.51 -24.20 10.81
C PRO A 184 1.56 -25.24 10.38
N GLY A 185 2.49 -24.84 9.49
CA GLY A 185 3.77 -25.55 9.33
C GLY A 185 4.08 -26.22 7.99
N CYS A 186 3.57 -25.74 6.85
CA CYS A 186 3.98 -26.27 5.54
C CYS A 186 4.53 -25.19 4.61
N GLY A 187 5.80 -24.85 4.84
CA GLY A 187 6.67 -24.24 3.83
C GLY A 187 7.98 -25.02 3.79
N ALA A 188 7.99 -26.19 3.14
CA ALA A 188 9.22 -26.93 2.87
C ALA A 188 9.03 -27.83 1.64
N GLY A 189 9.22 -27.22 0.47
CA GLY A 189 8.96 -27.86 -0.81
C GLY A 189 10.18 -28.25 -1.64
N LEU A 190 11.43 -28.15 -1.17
CA LEU A 190 12.58 -28.70 -1.91
C LEU A 190 13.66 -29.30 -1.00
N LEU A 191 13.48 -30.59 -0.70
CA LEU A 191 14.47 -31.67 -0.60
C LEU A 191 13.98 -32.68 0.45
N GLY A 192 13.68 -33.89 -0.01
CA GLY A 192 12.92 -34.87 0.73
C GLY A 192 13.45 -35.19 2.13
N VAL A 193 12.57 -35.13 3.12
CA VAL A 193 12.72 -35.89 4.36
C VAL A 193 11.35 -36.40 4.79
N LYS A 194 11.33 -37.67 5.16
CA LYS A 194 10.19 -38.46 5.62
C LYS A 194 9.50 -37.84 6.84
N GLY A 195 8.17 -37.95 6.86
CA GLY A 195 7.36 -38.16 8.06
C GLY A 195 6.93 -36.90 8.80
N CYS A 196 5.70 -36.44 8.52
CA CYS A 196 4.87 -35.79 9.54
C CYS A 196 3.92 -36.86 10.09
N THR A 197 4.12 -37.23 11.36
CA THR A 197 3.10 -37.83 12.24
C THR A 197 2.42 -36.74 13.04
#